data_AF-A0A1V5RU24-F1
#
_entry.id   AF-A0A1V5RU24-F1
#
_cell.length_a   1.000
_cell.length_b   1.000
_cell.length_c   1.000
_cell.angle_alpha   90.00
_cell.angle_beta   90.00
_cell.angle_gamma   90.00
#
_symmetry.space_group_name_H-M   'P 1'
#
loop_
_entity.id
_entity.type
_entity.pdbx_description
1 polymer ?
#
loop_
_entity_poly.entity_id
_entity_poly.type
_entity_poly.pdbx_seq_one_letter_code
_entity_poly.pdbx_strand_id
1 'polypeptide(L)'
;MLYRDPEISLFDTLRQSKVGFVAYSALAQGILSEKYLNGIPENSRAANQYGYLQKSEITDEIVGKMQKLNAVAQRREQTLAQMSLAWVLRDIHVTSALVGVSTAAQLKSNLDALNNTYFSDEEYIEIDKIIYG
;
A
#
# COMPACT_ATOMS: atom_id res chain seq x y z
N MET A 1 3.45 -3.52 0.56
CA MET A 1 3.77 -3.02 1.92
C MET A 1 3.38 -4.06 2.97
N LEU A 2 2.10 -4.42 3.12
CA LEU A 2 1.68 -5.44 4.11
C LEU A 2 2.14 -6.87 3.81
N TYR A 3 2.26 -7.22 2.53
CA TYR A 3 2.76 -8.52 2.07
C TYR A 3 4.05 -8.32 1.29
N ARG A 4 5.15 -8.93 1.74
CA ARG A 4 6.52 -8.72 1.23
C ARG A 4 7.25 -10.02 0.89
N ASP A 5 6.60 -11.18 0.97
CA ASP A 5 7.20 -12.49 0.66
C ASP A 5 7.92 -12.57 -0.70
N PRO A 6 7.45 -11.90 -1.78
CA PRO A 6 8.17 -11.89 -3.06
C PRO A 6 9.57 -11.27 -2.96
N GLU A 7 9.79 -10.31 -2.05
CA GLU A 7 11.08 -9.66 -1.85
C GLU A 7 12.16 -10.68 -1.45
N ILE A 8 11.78 -11.68 -0.65
CA ILE A 8 12.68 -12.73 -0.13
C ILE A 8 12.74 -13.93 -1.07
N SER A 9 11.59 -14.36 -1.60
CA SER A 9 11.47 -15.66 -2.27
C SER A 9 11.64 -15.61 -3.80
N LEU A 10 11.40 -14.44 -4.42
CA LEU A 10 11.19 -14.36 -5.86
C LEU A 10 12.13 -13.39 -6.57
N PHE A 11 12.49 -12.26 -5.95
CA PHE A 11 13.19 -11.17 -6.63
C PHE A 11 14.56 -11.57 -7.19
N ASP A 12 15.33 -12.39 -6.48
CA ASP A 12 16.61 -12.89 -6.98
C ASP A 12 16.46 -13.74 -8.25
N THR A 13 15.47 -14.62 -8.29
CA THR A 13 15.16 -15.45 -9.46
C THR A 13 14.74 -14.59 -10.66
N LEU A 14 13.89 -13.58 -10.43
CA LEU A 14 13.45 -12.66 -11.47
C LEU A 14 14.60 -11.84 -12.03
N ARG A 15 15.50 -11.36 -11.17
CA ARG A 15 16.71 -10.64 -11.55
C ARG A 15 17.62 -11.49 -12.42
N GLN A 16 17.89 -12.74 -12.02
CA GLN A 16 18.72 -13.67 -12.79
C GLN A 16 18.09 -14.01 -14.15
N SER A 17 16.76 -14.12 -14.19
CA SER A 17 16.00 -14.47 -15.39
C SER A 17 15.67 -13.28 -16.29
N LYS A 18 16.01 -12.05 -15.88
CA LYS A 18 15.65 -10.79 -16.56
C LYS A 18 14.14 -10.65 -16.79
N VAL A 19 13.34 -11.07 -15.82
CA VAL A 19 11.87 -10.98 -15.85
C VAL A 19 11.44 -9.84 -14.93
N GLY A 20 10.56 -8.96 -15.43
CA GLY A 20 10.01 -7.87 -14.62
C GLY A 20 8.94 -8.33 -13.63
N PHE A 21 8.84 -7.66 -12.49
CA PHE A 21 7.77 -7.86 -11.52
C PHE A 21 6.72 -6.75 -11.61
N VAL A 22 5.46 -7.14 -11.82
CA VAL A 22 4.32 -6.21 -11.79
C VAL A 22 3.52 -6.47 -10.51
N ALA A 23 3.61 -5.56 -9.55
CA ALA A 23 2.87 -5.66 -8.31
C ALA A 23 1.37 -5.42 -8.56
N TYR A 24 0.50 -6.25 -7.95
CA TYR A 24 -0.94 -6.04 -7.96
C TYR A 24 -1.45 -5.88 -6.52
N SER A 25 -2.66 -5.34 -6.36
CA SER A 25 -3.26 -5.07 -5.05
C SER A 25 -2.35 -4.25 -4.13
N ALA A 26 -1.60 -3.29 -4.68
CA ALA A 26 -0.61 -2.49 -3.95
C ALA A 26 -1.22 -1.72 -2.75
N LEU A 27 -2.51 -1.39 -2.83
CA LEU A 27 -3.27 -0.73 -1.76
C LEU A 27 -4.05 -1.70 -0.86
N ALA A 28 -3.84 -3.01 -0.98
CA ALA A 28 -4.53 -4.05 -0.20
C ALA A 28 -6.06 -3.85 -0.17
N GLN A 29 -6.68 -3.81 -1.35
CA GLN A 29 -8.12 -3.53 -1.52
C GLN A 29 -8.59 -2.18 -0.91
N GLY A 30 -7.67 -1.23 -0.71
CA GLY A 30 -7.94 0.08 -0.13
C GLY A 30 -7.67 0.18 1.38
N ILE A 31 -7.23 -0.90 2.04
CA ILE A 31 -6.78 -0.85 3.45
C ILE A 31 -5.65 0.18 3.63
N LEU A 32 -4.70 0.19 2.70
CA LEU A 32 -3.57 1.13 2.68
C LEU A 32 -3.99 2.51 2.11
N SER A 33 -5.08 3.08 2.62
CA SER A 33 -5.57 4.44 2.30
C SER A 33 -6.35 5.02 3.47
N GLU A 34 -6.76 6.30 3.41
CA GLU A 34 -7.56 6.89 4.48
C GLU A 34 -9.00 6.35 4.55
N LYS A 35 -9.42 5.53 3.58
CA LYS A 35 -10.81 5.09 3.38
C LYS A 35 -11.46 4.44 4.59
N TYR A 36 -10.68 3.70 5.38
CA TYR A 36 -11.19 2.87 6.49
C TYR A 36 -10.80 3.40 7.87
N LEU A 37 -10.13 4.56 7.95
CA LEU A 37 -9.67 5.12 9.22
C LEU A 37 -10.80 5.54 10.16
N ASN A 38 -11.99 5.79 9.60
CA ASN A 38 -13.18 6.30 10.31
C ASN A 38 -14.40 5.38 10.11
N GLY A 39 -14.17 4.07 9.97
CA GLY A 39 -15.22 3.07 9.73
C GLY A 39 -15.32 2.64 8.26
N ILE A 40 -16.33 1.82 7.94
CA ILE A 40 -16.50 1.20 6.62
C ILE A 40 -17.52 1.97 5.80
N PRO A 41 -17.13 2.68 4.71
CA PRO A 41 -18.08 3.36 3.85
C PRO A 41 -18.99 2.37 3.11
N GLU A 42 -20.26 2.71 2.92
CA GLU A 42 -21.26 1.83 2.27
C GLU A 42 -20.91 1.44 0.83
N ASN A 43 -20.25 2.35 0.09
CA ASN A 43 -19.82 2.11 -1.30
C ASN A 43 -18.37 1.59 -1.40
N SER A 44 -17.82 1.07 -0.30
CA SER A 44 -16.44 0.56 -0.26
C SER A 44 -16.36 -0.92 -0.67
N ARG A 45 -15.14 -1.40 -0.98
CA ARG A 45 -14.91 -2.81 -1.33
C ARG A 45 -15.35 -3.75 -0.22
N ALA A 46 -15.01 -3.41 1.03
CA ALA A 46 -15.41 -4.15 2.23
C ALA A 46 -16.93 -4.17 2.49
N ALA A 47 -17.68 -3.20 1.96
CA ALA A 47 -19.14 -3.21 2.11
C ALA A 47 -19.84 -4.17 1.12
N ASN A 48 -19.15 -4.60 0.06
CA ASN A 48 -19.67 -5.59 -0.87
C ASN A 48 -19.58 -7.00 -0.26
N GLN A 49 -20.72 -7.62 0.00
CA GLN A 49 -20.83 -8.96 0.61
C GLN A 49 -20.10 -10.06 -0.19
N TYR A 50 -19.99 -9.90 -1.51
CA TYR A 50 -19.33 -10.88 -2.40
C TYR A 50 -17.90 -10.46 -2.79
N GLY A 51 -17.36 -9.42 -2.15
CA GLY A 51 -16.01 -8.92 -2.40
C GLY A 51 -14.92 -9.81 -1.80
N TYR A 52 -13.68 -9.63 -2.24
CA TYR A 52 -12.53 -10.30 -1.62
C TYR A 52 -12.24 -9.76 -0.22
N LEU A 53 -12.32 -8.44 -0.04
CA LEU A 53 -12.17 -7.80 1.26
C LEU A 53 -13.50 -7.88 2.01
N GLN A 54 -13.50 -8.52 3.17
CA GLN A 54 -14.66 -8.68 4.05
C GLN A 54 -14.62 -7.67 5.20
N LYS A 55 -15.80 -7.29 5.72
CA LYS A 55 -15.89 -6.33 6.85
C LYS A 55 -15.11 -6.79 8.08
N SER A 56 -15.08 -8.11 8.34
CA SER A 56 -14.35 -8.70 9.47
C SER A 56 -12.83 -8.54 9.38
N GLU A 57 -12.28 -8.26 8.20
CA GLU A 57 -10.85 -8.00 8.01
C GLU A 57 -10.47 -6.56 8.34
N ILE A 58 -11.45 -5.65 8.53
CA ILE A 58 -11.19 -4.28 8.99
C ILE A 58 -11.35 -4.27 10.50
N THR A 59 -10.33 -4.79 11.19
CA THR A 59 -10.27 -4.84 12.65
C THR A 59 -9.73 -3.54 13.24
N ASP A 60 -10.00 -3.29 14.52
CA ASP A 60 -9.42 -2.14 15.24
C ASP A 60 -7.89 -2.17 15.24
N GLU A 61 -7.28 -3.37 15.22
CA GLU A 61 -5.83 -3.53 15.10
C GLU A 61 -5.32 -3.02 13.75
N ILE A 62 -5.95 -3.44 12.64
CA ILE A 62 -5.56 -3.00 11.30
C ILE A 62 -5.77 -1.50 11.17
N VAL A 63 -6.91 -0.97 11.65
CA VAL A 63 -7.18 0.47 11.63
C VAL A 63 -6.13 1.23 12.44
N GLY A 64 -5.76 0.75 13.62
CA GLY A 64 -4.71 1.35 14.45
C GLY A 64 -3.35 1.38 13.75
N LYS A 65 -2.97 0.31 13.03
CA LYS A 65 -1.76 0.28 12.20
C LYS A 65 -1.84 1.29 11.05
N MET A 66 -2.99 1.37 10.36
CA MET A 66 -3.18 2.32 9.25
C MET A 66 -3.16 3.77 9.73
N GLN A 67 -3.68 4.08 10.92
CA GLN A 67 -3.59 5.41 11.51
C GLN A 67 -2.13 5.81 11.78
N LYS A 68 -1.30 4.89 12.31
CA LYS A 68 0.13 5.13 12.52
C LYS A 68 0.86 5.34 11.19
N LEU A 69 0.62 4.49 10.19
CA LEU A 69 1.21 4.66 8.86
C LEU A 69 0.76 5.98 8.20
N ASN A 70 -0.49 6.38 8.39
CA ASN A 70 -1.00 7.65 7.87
C ASN A 70 -0.26 8.85 8.50
N ALA A 71 0.12 8.77 9.77
CA ALA A 71 0.95 9.80 10.39
C ALA A 71 2.36 9.87 9.78
N VAL A 72 2.96 8.74 9.38
CA VAL A 72 4.22 8.73 8.61
C VAL A 72 4.01 9.39 7.25
N ALA A 73 2.95 9.01 6.53
CA ALA A 73 2.64 9.56 5.21
C ALA A 73 2.46 11.09 5.26
N GLN A 74 1.77 11.60 6.27
CA GLN A 74 1.59 13.04 6.47
C GLN A 74 2.91 13.79 6.68
N ARG A 75 3.88 13.22 7.41
CA ARG A 75 5.23 13.81 7.55
C ARG A 75 6.00 13.83 6.24
N ARG A 76 5.69 12.92 5.32
CA ARG A 76 6.24 12.83 3.96
C ARG A 76 5.50 13.70 2.94
N GLU A 77 4.48 14.45 3.38
CA GLU A 77 3.57 15.21 2.50
C GLU A 77 2.85 14.32 1.47
N GLN A 78 2.58 13.07 1.84
CA GLN A 78 1.88 12.08 1.02
C GLN A 78 0.58 11.65 1.73
N THR A 79 -0.44 11.29 0.96
CA THR A 79 -1.55 10.47 1.49
C THR A 79 -1.05 9.06 1.80
N LEU A 80 -1.77 8.32 2.65
CA LEU A 80 -1.39 6.91 2.93
C LEU A 80 -1.38 6.07 1.65
N ALA A 81 -2.30 6.32 0.72
CA ALA A 81 -2.32 5.65 -0.58
C ALA A 81 -1.08 5.97 -1.42
N GLN A 82 -0.68 7.25 -1.48
CA GLN A 82 0.52 7.68 -2.19
C GLN A 82 1.79 7.07 -1.59
N MET A 83 1.96 7.14 -0.27
CA MET A 83 3.11 6.53 0.41
C MET A 83 3.15 5.01 0.18
N SER A 84 2.01 4.34 0.16
CA SER A 84 1.95 2.88 -0.05
C SER A 84 2.31 2.47 -1.48
N LEU A 85 1.93 3.28 -2.47
CA LEU A 85 2.35 3.09 -3.87
C LEU A 85 3.84 3.40 -4.05
N ALA A 86 4.30 4.52 -3.48
CA ALA A 86 5.70 4.90 -3.44
C ALA A 86 6.56 3.79 -2.82
N TRP A 87 6.07 3.18 -1.74
CA TRP A 87 6.73 2.03 -1.11
C TRP A 87 6.88 0.88 -2.09
N VAL A 88 5.82 0.47 -2.78
CA VAL A 88 5.92 -0.62 -3.77
C VAL A 88 6.91 -0.28 -4.89
N LEU A 89 6.92 0.97 -5.36
CA LEU A 89 7.77 1.42 -6.47
C LEU A 89 9.22 1.76 -6.07
N ARG A 90 9.55 1.72 -4.77
CA ARG A 90 10.92 2.01 -4.28
C ARG A 90 11.94 0.95 -4.68
N ASP A 91 11.49 -0.28 -4.89
CA ASP A 91 12.36 -1.43 -5.13
C ASP A 91 12.64 -1.58 -6.63
N ILE A 92 13.93 -1.63 -6.98
CA ILE A 92 14.40 -1.72 -8.36
C ILE A 92 13.92 -2.99 -9.09
N HIS A 93 13.56 -4.04 -8.36
CA HIS A 93 13.02 -5.26 -8.94
C HIS A 93 11.54 -5.12 -9.35
N VAL A 94 10.84 -4.11 -8.83
CA VAL A 94 9.45 -3.81 -9.19
C VAL A 94 9.42 -2.95 -10.45
N THR A 95 8.94 -3.53 -11.55
CA THR A 95 8.84 -2.85 -12.85
C THR A 95 7.64 -1.91 -12.90
N SER A 96 6.52 -2.28 -12.26
CA SER A 96 5.30 -1.48 -12.25
C SER A 96 4.38 -1.89 -11.10
N ALA A 97 3.45 -1.02 -10.73
CA ALA A 97 2.37 -1.29 -9.80
C ALA A 97 1.01 -1.07 -10.48
N LEU A 98 0.17 -2.10 -10.48
CA LEU A 98 -1.21 -2.02 -10.95
C LEU A 98 -2.09 -1.35 -9.89
N VAL A 99 -2.70 -0.24 -10.27
CA VAL A 99 -3.54 0.58 -9.38
C VAL A 99 -5.01 0.43 -9.78
N GLY A 100 -5.81 -0.14 -8.89
CA GLY A 100 -7.27 -0.22 -9.06
C GLY A 100 -7.97 1.00 -8.47
N VAL A 101 -8.54 1.85 -9.32
CA VAL A 101 -9.29 3.05 -8.91
C VAL A 101 -10.76 2.98 -9.33
N SER A 102 -11.62 3.71 -8.64
CA SER A 102 -13.04 3.86 -8.99
C SER A 102 -13.33 5.19 -9.69
N THR A 103 -12.42 6.17 -9.60
CA THR A 103 -12.58 7.49 -10.21
C THR A 103 -11.28 8.01 -10.82
N ALA A 104 -11.37 8.90 -11.81
CA ALA A 104 -10.22 9.56 -12.40
C ALA A 104 -9.45 10.44 -11.39
N ALA A 105 -10.16 11.04 -10.43
CA ALA A 105 -9.54 11.83 -9.36
C ALA A 105 -8.63 10.97 -8.47
N GLN A 106 -9.05 9.74 -8.13
CA GLN A 106 -8.21 8.79 -7.41
C GLN A 106 -6.98 8.39 -8.24
N LEU A 107 -7.13 8.19 -9.55
CA LEU A 107 -5.99 7.91 -10.42
C LEU A 107 -4.97 9.05 -10.37
N LYS A 108 -5.44 10.29 -10.57
CA LYS A 108 -4.57 11.47 -10.55
C LYS A 108 -3.85 11.62 -9.22
N SER A 109 -4.57 11.48 -8.10
CA SER A 109 -3.99 11.53 -6.76
C SER A 109 -2.96 10.42 -6.53
N ASN A 110 -3.21 9.21 -7.04
CA ASN A 110 -2.27 8.10 -6.91
C ASN A 110 -0.99 8.30 -7.72
N LEU A 111 -1.02 9.04 -8.84
CA LEU A 111 0.17 9.35 -9.63
C LEU A 111 1.15 10.24 -8.87
N ASP A 112 0.67 11.08 -7.94
CA ASP A 112 1.54 11.93 -7.10
C ASP A 112 2.44 11.12 -6.17
N ALA A 113 2.22 9.81 -6.02
CA ALA A 113 3.15 8.89 -5.35
C ALA A 113 4.56 8.94 -5.97
N LEU A 114 4.65 9.21 -7.26
CA LEU A 114 5.92 9.28 -8.00
C LEU A 114 6.78 10.49 -7.62
N ASN A 115 6.20 11.50 -6.96
CA ASN A 115 6.94 12.68 -6.52
C ASN A 115 7.94 12.37 -5.40
N ASN A 116 7.73 11.28 -4.65
CA ASN A 116 8.64 10.82 -3.61
C ASN A 116 8.56 9.31 -3.39
N THR A 117 9.45 8.57 -4.04
CA THR A 117 9.62 7.11 -3.88
C THR A 117 10.79 6.72 -2.98
N TYR A 118 11.52 7.70 -2.44
CA TYR A 118 12.67 7.46 -1.57
C TYR A 118 12.21 7.34 -0.11
N PHE A 119 12.78 6.38 0.62
CA PHE A 119 12.56 6.18 2.04
C PHE A 119 13.92 6.17 2.74
N SER A 120 14.03 6.94 3.83
CA SER A 120 15.16 6.93 4.74
C SER A 120 15.16 5.67 5.62
N ASP A 121 16.31 5.32 6.17
CA ASP A 121 16.44 4.16 7.06
C ASP A 121 15.54 4.28 8.30
N GLU A 122 15.37 5.50 8.81
CA GLU A 122 14.45 5.78 9.91
C GLU A 122 12.99 5.46 9.54
N GLU A 123 12.56 5.84 8.34
CA GLU A 123 11.21 5.54 7.84
C GLU A 123 11.02 4.05 7.62
N TYR A 124 12.03 3.34 7.11
CA TYR A 124 11.99 1.89 6.98
C TYR A 124 11.76 1.21 8.33
N ILE A 125 12.56 1.57 9.33
CA ILE A 125 12.48 1.01 10.68
C ILE A 125 11.12 1.32 11.31
N GLU A 126 10.63 2.55 11.15
CA GLU A 126 9.32 2.95 11.68
C GLU A 126 8.17 2.18 11.02
N ILE A 127 8.17 2.08 9.68
CA ILE A 127 7.14 1.37 8.93
C ILE A 127 7.14 -0.13 9.29
N ASP A 128 8.30 -0.77 9.34
CA ASP A 128 8.40 -2.19 9.70
C ASP A 128 7.95 -2.43 11.14
N LYS A 129 8.30 -1.53 12.08
CA LYS A 129 7.81 -1.61 13.46
C LYS A 129 6.28 -1.48 13.54
N ILE A 130 5.66 -0.64 12.71
CA ILE A 130 4.19 -0.51 12.69
C ILE A 130 3.52 -1.77 12.12
N ILE A 131 4.12 -2.39 11.11
CA ILE A 131 3.53 -3.55 10.42
C ILE A 131 3.68 -4.83 11.25
N TYR A 132 4.89 -5.07 11.78
CA TYR A 132 5.26 -6.33 12.45
C TYR A 132 5.24 -6.27 13.98
N GLY A 133 5.17 -5.07 14.57
CA GLY A 133 4.99 -4.86 16.02
C GLY A 133 3.53 -4.82 16.44
#